data_AF-A0A8D3C0H2-F1
#
_entry.id   AF-A0A8D3C0H2-F1
#
_cell.length_a   1.000
_cell.length_b   1.000
_cell.length_c   1.000
_cell.angle_alpha   90.00
_cell.angle_beta   90.00
_cell.angle_gamma   90.00
#
_symmetry.space_group_name_H-M   'P 1'
#
loop_
_entity.id
_entity.type
_entity.pdbx_description
1 polymer ?
#
loop_
_entity_poly.entity_id
_entity_poly.type
_entity_poly.pdbx_seq_one_letter_code
_entity_poly.pdbx_strand_id
1 'polypeptide(L)'
;MEEFASRALGRVTLYSIQGCPHCVQAKATLGRLEVPVRDVDMGRHPELRAAVKELTGRSTVPQIFFNNVHVGGNDDLQKLAPEELQRLVSLVKEQPLPADAPPLPEENQSEDVAGETDGAAELSLLLRELTLKLFTEHLSADGKSVDYKGMSANPAFERYCELSIQLQRVELLSLSREEKLAFFINIYNALVIHGSLRLGAPTNLWQRYRFFNYVSYLIGGEVFTLQDIENGVLRGNRKGLAQFRRPFSQTDPRLQVALPHAEPLIHFALNCGAKGCPPIKTYTPQDIDSQLRTAAEAFLENDDGCVVDSGKKEVRLSQIFKWYKADFGGTDENLLKWVLEHMGDSPKKTSLQSSCLRGRPRSPSSHMTGAPTAPAEHQHKHTHTYTRS
;
A
#
# COMPACT_ATOMS: atom_id res chain seq x y z
N MET A 1 -22.85 9.27 -25.57
CA MET A 1 -22.08 9.08 -26.81
C MET A 1 -21.06 8.01 -26.50
N GLU A 2 -21.03 6.98 -27.34
CA GLU A 2 -20.71 5.59 -27.03
C GLU A 2 -19.28 5.30 -26.57
N GLU A 3 -19.20 4.27 -25.72
CA GLU A 3 -18.05 3.50 -25.29
C GLU A 3 -17.37 2.84 -26.51
N PHE A 4 -16.23 3.36 -26.95
CA PHE A 4 -15.41 2.70 -27.99
C PHE A 4 -14.66 1.51 -27.37
N ALA A 5 -15.38 0.42 -27.09
CA ALA A 5 -14.77 -0.90 -27.02
C ALA A 5 -14.18 -1.24 -28.39
N SER A 6 -12.86 -1.44 -28.46
CA SER A 6 -12.16 -1.84 -29.68
C SER A 6 -12.80 -3.10 -30.28
N ARG A 7 -13.39 -2.98 -31.48
CA ARG A 7 -14.08 -4.05 -32.24
C ARG A 7 -13.09 -5.03 -32.89
N ALA A 8 -12.01 -5.39 -32.22
CA ALA A 8 -11.08 -6.38 -32.75
C ALA A 8 -11.64 -7.81 -32.55
N LEU A 9 -11.68 -8.60 -33.62
CA LEU A 9 -12.23 -9.96 -33.62
C LEU A 9 -11.23 -11.03 -33.18
N GLY A 10 -9.93 -10.71 -33.19
CA GLY A 10 -8.83 -11.58 -32.80
C GLY A 10 -8.02 -11.07 -31.60
N ARG A 11 -6.82 -11.64 -31.38
CA ARG A 11 -5.90 -11.19 -30.33
C ARG A 11 -4.43 -11.35 -30.70
N VAL A 12 -3.59 -10.58 -30.03
CA VAL A 12 -2.15 -10.83 -29.92
C VAL A 12 -1.89 -11.66 -28.67
N THR A 13 -1.09 -12.72 -28.76
CA THR A 13 -0.68 -13.54 -27.61
C THR A 13 0.82 -13.39 -27.39
N LEU A 14 1.24 -13.04 -26.19
CA LEU A 14 2.62 -12.88 -25.76
C LEU A 14 2.91 -13.88 -24.64
N TYR A 15 3.80 -14.84 -24.87
CA TYR A 15 4.36 -15.66 -23.79
C TYR A 15 5.58 -14.97 -23.21
N SER A 16 5.54 -14.64 -21.92
CA SER A 16 6.58 -13.90 -21.21
C SER A 16 7.04 -14.59 -19.92
N ILE A 17 8.09 -14.07 -19.29
CA ILE A 17 8.50 -14.41 -17.92
C ILE A 17 8.81 -13.10 -17.19
N GLN A 18 8.45 -13.02 -15.91
CA GLN A 18 8.73 -11.86 -15.06
C GLN A 18 10.24 -11.55 -14.99
N GLY A 19 10.58 -10.26 -15.04
CA GLY A 19 11.98 -9.78 -14.95
C GLY A 19 12.80 -9.92 -16.25
N CYS A 20 12.22 -10.43 -17.34
CA CYS A 20 12.91 -10.50 -18.63
C CYS A 20 12.90 -9.14 -19.36
N PRO A 21 14.06 -8.52 -19.64
CA PRO A 21 14.13 -7.21 -20.32
C PRO A 21 13.51 -7.23 -21.74
N HIS A 22 13.69 -8.33 -22.48
CA HIS A 22 13.12 -8.49 -23.82
C HIS A 22 11.59 -8.61 -23.79
N CYS A 23 11.01 -9.18 -22.72
CA CYS A 23 9.56 -9.21 -22.54
C CYS A 23 9.00 -7.82 -22.24
N VAL A 24 9.69 -7.02 -21.40
CA VAL A 24 9.28 -5.64 -21.10
C VAL A 24 9.29 -4.79 -22.38
N GLN A 25 10.32 -4.91 -23.20
CA GLN A 25 10.41 -4.17 -24.46
C GLN A 25 9.32 -4.59 -25.46
N ALA A 26 9.06 -5.90 -25.59
CA ALA A 26 7.99 -6.41 -26.44
C ALA A 26 6.61 -5.89 -25.99
N LYS A 27 6.32 -5.90 -24.67
CA LYS A 27 5.07 -5.34 -24.11
C LYS A 27 4.91 -3.86 -24.43
N ALA A 28 5.99 -3.08 -24.35
CA ALA A 28 5.94 -1.66 -24.68
C ALA A 28 5.66 -1.41 -26.17
N THR A 29 6.19 -2.25 -27.08
CA THR A 29 5.88 -2.16 -28.51
C THR A 29 4.44 -2.59 -28.79
N LEU A 30 3.99 -3.73 -28.24
CA LEU A 30 2.64 -4.25 -28.45
C LEU A 30 1.55 -3.37 -27.82
N GLY A 31 1.82 -2.75 -26.67
CA GLY A 31 0.88 -1.85 -25.99
C GLY A 31 0.60 -0.53 -26.73
N ARG A 32 1.39 -0.20 -27.75
CA ARG A 32 1.11 0.91 -28.68
C ARG A 32 0.22 0.49 -29.86
N LEU A 33 -0.03 -0.80 -30.02
CA LEU A 33 -0.92 -1.31 -31.04
C LEU A 33 -2.35 -1.25 -30.50
N GLU A 34 -3.29 -0.71 -31.28
CA GLU A 34 -4.70 -0.62 -30.90
C GLU A 34 -5.43 -1.96 -31.08
N VAL A 35 -4.87 -3.05 -30.56
CA VAL A 35 -5.42 -4.41 -30.64
C VAL A 35 -5.35 -5.12 -29.27
N PRO A 36 -6.23 -6.09 -28.99
CA PRO A 36 -6.19 -6.86 -27.76
C PRO A 36 -4.88 -7.64 -27.64
N VAL A 37 -4.14 -7.43 -26.56
CA VAL A 37 -2.91 -8.17 -26.24
C VAL A 37 -3.16 -9.02 -25.00
N ARG A 38 -2.92 -10.33 -25.10
CA ARG A 38 -2.95 -11.28 -23.98
C ARG A 38 -1.51 -11.66 -23.64
N ASP A 39 -1.10 -11.32 -22.43
CA ASP A 39 0.20 -11.69 -21.87
C ASP A 39 0.06 -12.92 -20.98
N VAL A 40 0.84 -13.95 -21.26
CA VAL A 40 0.83 -15.24 -20.59
C VAL A 40 2.20 -15.44 -19.93
N ASP A 41 2.24 -15.35 -18.60
CA ASP A 41 3.47 -15.57 -17.83
C ASP A 41 3.76 -17.08 -17.71
N MET A 42 4.74 -17.57 -18.48
CA MET A 42 5.19 -18.97 -18.43
C MET A 42 6.00 -19.33 -17.17
N GLY A 43 6.27 -18.35 -16.30
CA GLY A 43 6.69 -18.58 -14.92
C GLY A 43 5.53 -19.06 -14.05
N ARG A 44 4.33 -18.51 -14.25
CA ARG A 44 3.09 -18.90 -13.55
C ARG A 44 2.42 -20.14 -14.19
N HIS A 45 2.64 -20.35 -15.50
CA HIS A 45 2.05 -21.44 -16.29
C HIS A 45 3.11 -22.37 -16.89
N PRO A 46 3.85 -23.15 -16.08
CA PRO A 46 4.90 -24.04 -16.58
C PRO A 46 4.37 -25.15 -17.51
N GLU A 47 3.10 -25.52 -17.39
CA GLU A 47 2.39 -26.49 -18.24
C GLU A 47 2.39 -26.06 -19.72
N LEU A 48 2.37 -24.76 -20.00
CA LEU A 48 2.38 -24.24 -21.37
C LEU A 48 3.75 -24.30 -22.03
N ARG A 49 4.84 -24.53 -21.29
CA ARG A 49 6.20 -24.54 -21.86
C ARG A 49 6.40 -25.60 -22.94
N ALA A 50 5.79 -26.78 -22.75
CA ALA A 50 5.87 -27.87 -23.72
C ALA A 50 5.11 -27.50 -25.00
N ALA A 51 3.87 -27.01 -24.86
CA ALA A 51 3.01 -26.60 -25.97
C ALA A 51 3.61 -25.43 -26.76
N VAL A 52 4.10 -24.38 -26.08
CA VAL A 52 4.75 -23.24 -26.74
C VAL A 52 6.03 -23.66 -27.46
N LYS A 53 6.81 -24.59 -26.88
CA LYS A 53 7.99 -25.14 -27.55
C LYS A 53 7.63 -25.95 -28.78
N GLU A 54 6.54 -26.70 -28.74
CA GLU A 54 6.02 -27.45 -29.90
C GLU A 54 5.56 -26.51 -31.02
N LEU A 55 4.84 -25.44 -30.67
CA LEU A 55 4.32 -24.45 -31.63
C LEU A 55 5.42 -23.57 -32.26
N THR A 56 6.44 -23.20 -31.48
CA THR A 56 7.45 -22.21 -31.91
C THR A 56 8.81 -22.81 -32.25
N GLY A 57 9.07 -24.06 -31.85
CA GLY A 57 10.40 -24.67 -31.85
C GLY A 57 11.39 -24.01 -30.87
N ARG A 58 10.96 -23.02 -30.07
CA ARG A 58 11.83 -22.22 -29.19
C ARG A 58 11.44 -22.38 -27.73
N SER A 59 12.43 -22.33 -26.84
CA SER A 59 12.23 -22.37 -25.38
C SER A 59 12.52 -21.01 -24.73
N THR A 60 12.87 -20.00 -25.52
CA THR A 60 13.19 -18.65 -25.06
C THR A 60 11.95 -17.77 -25.04
N VAL A 61 11.97 -16.74 -24.19
CA VAL A 61 10.94 -15.69 -24.16
C VAL A 61 11.50 -14.35 -24.62
N PRO A 62 10.65 -13.45 -25.16
CA PRO A 62 9.21 -13.65 -25.42
C PRO A 62 8.93 -14.54 -26.64
N GLN A 63 7.72 -15.10 -26.74
CA GLN A 63 7.17 -15.66 -27.98
C GLN A 63 5.85 -14.95 -28.30
N ILE A 64 5.75 -14.41 -29.53
CA ILE A 64 4.70 -13.46 -29.90
C ILE A 64 3.91 -14.00 -31.08
N PHE A 65 2.59 -13.94 -30.96
CA PHE A 65 1.64 -14.38 -31.98
C PHE A 65 0.60 -13.30 -32.26
N PHE A 66 0.23 -13.13 -33.52
CA PHE A 66 -0.96 -12.38 -33.94
C PHE A 66 -1.97 -13.41 -34.47
N ASN A 67 -3.06 -13.63 -33.74
CA ASN A 67 -3.91 -14.81 -33.92
C ASN A 67 -3.04 -16.09 -33.87
N ASN A 68 -3.02 -16.90 -34.93
CA ASN A 68 -2.17 -18.10 -35.06
C ASN A 68 -0.80 -17.82 -35.72
N VAL A 69 -0.52 -16.59 -36.16
CA VAL A 69 0.74 -16.25 -36.85
C VAL A 69 1.84 -16.01 -35.83
N HIS A 70 2.82 -16.92 -35.77
CA HIS A 70 4.01 -16.78 -34.93
C HIS A 70 4.99 -15.76 -35.52
N VAL A 71 5.27 -14.70 -34.77
CA VAL A 71 6.23 -13.65 -35.14
C VAL A 71 7.64 -13.97 -34.64
N GLY A 72 7.76 -14.64 -33.49
CA GLY A 72 9.04 -14.90 -32.84
C GLY A 72 9.21 -14.13 -31.53
N GLY A 73 10.45 -13.74 -31.22
CA GLY A 73 10.77 -13.00 -30.00
C GLY A 73 10.77 -11.48 -30.18
N ASN A 74 11.33 -10.76 -29.19
CA ASN A 74 11.41 -9.31 -29.25
C ASN A 74 12.21 -8.83 -30.46
N ASP A 75 13.36 -9.44 -30.74
CA ASP A 75 14.20 -9.04 -31.87
C ASP A 75 13.49 -9.25 -33.21
N ASP A 76 12.68 -10.31 -33.34
CA ASP A 76 11.88 -10.56 -34.54
C ASP A 76 10.78 -9.50 -34.68
N LEU A 77 10.11 -9.15 -33.57
CA LEU A 77 9.10 -8.07 -33.54
C LEU A 77 9.71 -6.71 -33.94
N GLN A 78 10.88 -6.34 -33.41
CA GLN A 78 11.52 -5.06 -33.74
C GLN A 78 12.05 -5.02 -35.19
N LYS A 79 12.31 -6.18 -35.81
CA LYS A 79 12.77 -6.29 -37.20
C LYS A 79 11.64 -6.27 -38.23
N LEU A 80 10.38 -6.33 -37.80
CA LEU A 80 9.24 -6.26 -38.72
C LEU A 80 9.23 -4.92 -39.45
N ALA A 81 9.09 -4.98 -40.78
CA ALA A 81 8.81 -3.79 -41.56
C ALA A 81 7.46 -3.19 -41.11
N PRO A 82 7.30 -1.85 -41.10
CA PRO A 82 6.04 -1.21 -40.69
C PRO A 82 4.81 -1.73 -41.44
N GLU A 83 4.96 -2.04 -42.73
CA GLU A 83 3.90 -2.58 -43.58
C GLU A 83 3.44 -3.97 -43.12
N GLU A 84 4.39 -4.83 -42.73
CA GLU A 84 4.09 -6.18 -42.25
C GLU A 84 3.46 -6.13 -40.86
N LEU A 85 3.93 -5.25 -39.96
CA LEU A 85 3.30 -5.05 -38.67
C LEU A 85 1.86 -4.54 -38.81
N GLN A 86 1.62 -3.60 -39.72
CA GLN A 86 0.28 -3.09 -40.01
C GLN A 86 -0.64 -4.19 -40.56
N ARG A 87 -0.12 -5.08 -41.40
CA ARG A 87 -0.85 -6.24 -41.92
C ARG A 87 -1.26 -7.19 -40.78
N LEU A 88 -0.36 -7.50 -39.86
CA LEU A 88 -0.64 -8.34 -38.68
C LEU A 88 -1.65 -7.69 -37.73
N VAL A 89 -1.59 -6.37 -37.54
CA VAL A 89 -2.58 -5.62 -36.76
C VAL A 89 -3.97 -5.68 -37.43
N SER A 90 -4.01 -5.53 -38.75
CA SER A 90 -5.27 -5.60 -39.52
C SER A 90 -5.86 -7.01 -39.45
N LEU A 91 -5.02 -8.05 -39.52
CA LEU A 91 -5.41 -9.46 -39.32
C LEU A 91 -6.15 -9.64 -37.99
N VAL A 92 -5.62 -9.09 -36.89
CA VAL A 92 -6.23 -9.19 -35.56
C VAL A 92 -7.54 -8.37 -35.44
N LYS A 93 -7.62 -7.22 -36.13
CA LYS A 93 -8.85 -6.41 -36.11
C LYS A 93 -9.98 -7.05 -36.91
N GLU A 94 -9.66 -7.61 -38.08
CA GLU A 94 -10.65 -8.01 -39.09
C GLU A 94 -11.02 -9.49 -39.06
N GLN A 95 -10.16 -10.36 -38.53
CA GLN A 95 -10.41 -11.80 -38.52
C GLN A 95 -10.73 -12.32 -37.11
N PRO A 96 -11.74 -13.19 -36.98
CA PRO A 96 -12.01 -13.88 -35.73
C PRO A 96 -10.81 -14.74 -35.32
N LEU A 97 -10.67 -14.95 -34.02
CA LEU A 97 -9.64 -15.84 -33.48
C LEU A 97 -9.79 -17.25 -34.10
N PRO A 98 -8.74 -17.78 -34.77
CA PRO A 98 -8.82 -19.08 -35.41
C PRO A 98 -8.69 -20.22 -34.37
N ALA A 99 -9.17 -21.41 -34.72
CA ALA A 99 -9.20 -22.57 -33.81
C ALA A 99 -7.80 -23.09 -33.42
N ASP A 100 -6.79 -22.80 -34.24
CA ASP A 100 -5.38 -23.12 -34.04
C ASP A 100 -4.60 -21.96 -33.39
N ALA A 101 -5.30 -20.98 -32.81
CA ALA A 101 -4.68 -19.93 -32.03
C ALA A 101 -3.87 -20.52 -30.86
N PRO A 102 -2.76 -19.87 -30.47
CA PRO A 102 -1.88 -20.37 -29.42
C PRO A 102 -2.66 -20.56 -28.10
N PRO A 103 -2.37 -21.64 -27.36
CA PRO A 103 -3.13 -22.05 -26.19
C PRO A 103 -2.98 -21.01 -25.07
N LEU A 104 -4.10 -20.63 -24.47
CA LEU A 104 -4.08 -19.99 -23.17
C LEU A 104 -4.04 -21.09 -22.10
N PRO A 105 -3.70 -20.75 -20.84
CA PRO A 105 -3.94 -21.65 -19.71
C PRO A 105 -5.38 -22.18 -19.77
N GLU A 106 -5.59 -23.48 -19.53
CA GLU A 106 -6.94 -24.04 -19.47
C GLU A 106 -7.68 -23.37 -18.30
N GLU A 107 -8.68 -22.53 -18.61
CA GLU A 107 -9.61 -22.01 -17.61
C GLU A 107 -10.46 -23.17 -17.08
N ASN A 108 -9.92 -23.96 -16.16
CA ASN A 108 -10.76 -24.76 -15.29
C ASN A 108 -11.73 -23.78 -14.61
N GLN A 109 -13.01 -24.14 -14.50
CA GLN A 109 -14.01 -23.42 -13.69
C GLN A 109 -13.72 -23.52 -12.17
N SER A 110 -12.43 -23.61 -11.83
CA SER A 110 -11.80 -23.62 -10.53
C SER A 110 -10.42 -22.90 -10.58
N GLU A 111 -10.22 -21.96 -11.50
CA GLU A 111 -9.02 -21.11 -11.62
C GLU A 111 -9.30 -19.60 -11.44
N ASP A 112 -10.18 -19.27 -10.50
CA ASP A 112 -10.16 -17.96 -9.81
C ASP A 112 -9.10 -17.91 -8.68
N VAL A 113 -8.26 -18.94 -8.51
CA VAL A 113 -7.42 -19.12 -7.30
C VAL A 113 -5.95 -18.71 -7.46
N ALA A 114 -5.57 -18.01 -8.54
CA ALA A 114 -4.21 -17.44 -8.65
C ALA A 114 -4.12 -16.05 -9.30
N GLY A 115 -5.24 -15.33 -9.42
CA GLY A 115 -5.30 -14.01 -10.06
C GLY A 115 -6.14 -12.94 -9.35
N GLU A 116 -6.89 -13.26 -8.30
CA GLU A 116 -7.75 -12.27 -7.62
C GLU A 116 -7.01 -11.43 -6.56
N THR A 117 -5.92 -11.94 -5.97
CA THR A 117 -5.16 -11.18 -4.96
C THR A 117 -4.21 -10.13 -5.54
N ASP A 118 -3.78 -10.28 -6.81
CA ASP A 118 -2.94 -9.30 -7.52
C ASP A 118 -3.74 -7.99 -7.78
N GLY A 119 -5.06 -8.10 -8.03
CA GLY A 119 -5.91 -6.93 -8.30
C GLY A 119 -6.07 -6.00 -7.11
N ALA A 120 -6.17 -6.53 -5.88
CA ALA A 120 -6.25 -5.71 -4.68
C ALA A 120 -4.95 -4.94 -4.44
N ALA A 121 -3.83 -5.67 -4.46
CA ALA A 121 -2.50 -5.11 -4.26
C ALA A 121 -2.20 -4.05 -5.34
N GLU A 122 -2.33 -4.40 -6.62
CA GLU A 122 -2.13 -3.51 -7.76
C GLU A 122 -3.02 -2.25 -7.66
N LEU A 123 -4.31 -2.40 -7.38
CA LEU A 123 -5.23 -1.27 -7.24
C LEU A 123 -4.80 -0.32 -6.12
N SER A 124 -4.38 -0.87 -4.96
CA SER A 124 -3.89 -0.05 -3.86
C SER A 124 -2.58 0.67 -4.19
N LEU A 125 -1.69 0.03 -4.95
CA LEU A 125 -0.43 0.61 -5.43
C LEU A 125 -0.70 1.74 -6.41
N LEU A 126 -1.57 1.53 -7.42
CA LEU A 126 -1.95 2.55 -8.41
C LEU A 126 -2.59 3.77 -7.75
N LEU A 127 -3.54 3.55 -6.82
CA LEU A 127 -4.15 4.63 -6.04
C LEU A 127 -3.10 5.42 -5.26
N ARG A 128 -2.16 4.71 -4.64
CA ARG A 128 -1.08 5.33 -3.88
C ARG A 128 -0.18 6.16 -4.79
N GLU A 129 0.32 5.60 -5.89
CA GLU A 129 1.20 6.27 -6.85
C GLU A 129 0.57 7.54 -7.43
N LEU A 130 -0.70 7.47 -7.85
CA LEU A 130 -1.44 8.65 -8.31
C LEU A 130 -1.54 9.71 -7.23
N THR A 131 -1.80 9.31 -5.98
CA THR A 131 -1.83 10.23 -4.86
C THR A 131 -0.46 10.90 -4.66
N LEU A 132 0.65 10.18 -4.85
CA LEU A 132 1.99 10.72 -4.68
C LEU A 132 2.32 11.72 -5.76
N LYS A 133 1.99 11.36 -6.99
CA LYS A 133 2.17 12.20 -8.16
C LYS A 133 1.42 13.52 -7.97
N LEU A 134 0.12 13.43 -7.65
CA LEU A 134 -0.72 14.58 -7.37
C LEU A 134 -0.15 15.44 -6.23
N PHE A 135 0.24 14.82 -5.12
CA PHE A 135 0.79 15.55 -3.98
C PHE A 135 2.11 16.25 -4.32
N THR A 136 3.00 15.59 -5.07
CA THR A 136 4.30 16.14 -5.46
C THR A 136 4.17 17.30 -6.45
N GLU A 137 3.28 17.18 -7.44
CA GLU A 137 3.03 18.24 -8.43
C GLU A 137 2.43 19.51 -7.83
N HIS A 138 1.76 19.41 -6.68
CA HIS A 138 1.05 20.52 -6.04
C HIS A 138 1.62 20.90 -4.67
N LEU A 139 2.76 20.34 -4.27
CA LEU A 139 3.46 20.74 -3.07
C LEU A 139 4.16 22.08 -3.31
N SER A 140 4.04 23.03 -2.38
CA SER A 140 4.77 24.29 -2.46
C SER A 140 6.27 24.06 -2.46
N ALA A 141 7.03 24.98 -3.07
CA ALA A 141 8.48 24.87 -3.18
C ALA A 141 9.21 24.75 -1.83
N ASP A 142 8.59 25.23 -0.74
CA ASP A 142 9.11 25.10 0.63
C ASP A 142 8.69 23.79 1.33
N GLY A 143 7.88 22.96 0.69
CA GLY A 143 7.35 21.70 1.22
C GLY A 143 6.28 21.87 2.32
N LYS A 144 5.82 23.10 2.60
CA LYS A 144 5.01 23.38 3.81
C LYS A 144 3.51 23.50 3.55
N SER A 145 3.08 23.56 2.29
CA SER A 145 1.69 23.70 1.89
C SER A 145 1.42 22.93 0.60
N VAL A 146 0.18 22.47 0.40
CA VAL A 146 -0.23 21.76 -0.80
C VAL A 146 -1.34 22.57 -1.45
N ASP A 147 -1.23 22.82 -2.75
CA ASP A 147 -2.29 23.45 -3.56
C ASP A 147 -3.39 22.42 -3.84
N TYR A 148 -4.26 22.22 -2.84
CA TYR A 148 -5.41 21.34 -2.95
C TYR A 148 -6.38 21.76 -4.06
N LYS A 149 -6.45 23.06 -4.38
CA LYS A 149 -7.34 23.57 -5.42
C LYS A 149 -6.83 23.17 -6.80
N GLY A 150 -5.54 23.40 -7.09
CA GLY A 150 -4.90 22.93 -8.33
C GLY A 150 -4.97 21.41 -8.47
N MET A 151 -4.71 20.69 -7.38
CA MET A 151 -4.72 19.22 -7.36
C MET A 151 -6.10 18.65 -7.69
N SER A 152 -7.18 19.29 -7.23
CA SER A 152 -8.55 18.86 -7.52
C SER A 152 -8.97 19.04 -8.99
N ALA A 153 -8.29 19.92 -9.74
CA ALA A 153 -8.55 20.18 -11.16
C ALA A 153 -7.62 19.36 -12.08
N ASN A 154 -6.69 18.57 -11.52
CA ASN A 154 -5.75 17.77 -12.29
C ASN A 154 -6.44 16.49 -12.82
N PRO A 155 -6.31 16.14 -14.12
CA PRO A 155 -6.90 14.91 -14.67
C PRO A 155 -6.48 13.62 -13.96
N ALA A 156 -5.30 13.57 -13.34
CA ALA A 156 -4.88 12.42 -12.55
C ALA A 156 -5.75 12.22 -11.29
N PHE A 157 -6.41 13.27 -10.79
CA PHE A 157 -7.35 13.16 -9.68
C PHE A 157 -8.70 12.57 -10.12
N GLU A 158 -9.14 12.83 -11.34
CA GLU A 158 -10.30 12.14 -11.93
C GLU A 158 -10.02 10.64 -12.05
N ARG A 159 -8.85 10.28 -12.60
CA ARG A 159 -8.42 8.87 -12.67
C ARG A 159 -8.31 8.22 -11.29
N TYR A 160 -7.81 8.94 -10.29
CA TYR A 160 -7.80 8.46 -8.92
C TYR A 160 -9.21 8.15 -8.40
N CYS A 161 -10.19 9.04 -8.67
CA CYS A 161 -11.58 8.82 -8.26
C CYS A 161 -12.16 7.57 -8.93
N GLU A 162 -11.92 7.36 -10.22
CA GLU A 162 -12.36 6.15 -10.94
C GLU A 162 -11.79 4.87 -10.33
N LEU A 163 -10.49 4.84 -10.03
CA LEU A 163 -9.86 3.69 -9.39
C LEU A 163 -10.40 3.46 -7.98
N SER A 164 -10.70 4.52 -7.23
CA SER A 164 -11.26 4.39 -5.89
C SER A 164 -12.65 3.73 -5.90
N ILE A 165 -13.42 3.90 -6.98
CA ILE A 165 -14.70 3.21 -7.17
C ILE A 165 -14.50 1.69 -7.33
N GLN A 166 -13.37 1.25 -7.90
CA GLN A 166 -13.11 -0.18 -8.09
C GLN A 166 -12.89 -0.93 -6.76
N LEU A 167 -12.53 -0.22 -5.69
CA LEU A 167 -12.34 -0.81 -4.35
C LEU A 167 -13.57 -1.59 -3.87
N GLN A 168 -14.77 -1.19 -4.29
CA GLN A 168 -16.01 -1.86 -3.91
C GLN A 168 -16.07 -3.34 -4.34
N ARG A 169 -15.26 -3.75 -5.33
CA ARG A 169 -15.22 -5.10 -5.90
C ARG A 169 -14.05 -5.95 -5.41
N VAL A 170 -13.18 -5.39 -4.57
CA VAL A 170 -12.00 -6.10 -4.06
C VAL A 170 -12.42 -7.23 -3.13
N GLU A 171 -11.91 -8.44 -3.36
CA GLU A 171 -12.05 -9.54 -2.41
C GLU A 171 -11.04 -9.39 -1.26
N LEU A 172 -11.54 -9.30 -0.02
CA LEU A 172 -10.73 -9.00 1.16
C LEU A 172 -10.39 -10.23 2.01
N LEU A 173 -11.18 -11.30 1.89
CA LEU A 173 -11.08 -12.48 2.76
C LEU A 173 -10.00 -13.46 2.30
N SER A 174 -9.66 -13.44 1.01
CA SER A 174 -8.58 -14.23 0.41
C SER A 174 -7.18 -13.64 0.65
N LEU A 175 -7.09 -12.38 1.08
CA LEU A 175 -5.81 -11.70 1.29
C LEU A 175 -5.02 -12.29 2.47
N SER A 176 -3.75 -12.59 2.22
CA SER A 176 -2.74 -12.89 3.24
C SER A 176 -2.53 -11.71 4.20
N ARG A 177 -1.79 -11.94 5.30
CA ARG A 177 -1.44 -10.87 6.25
C ARG A 177 -0.69 -9.75 5.53
N GLU A 178 0.28 -10.10 4.71
CA GLU A 178 1.18 -9.18 4.03
C GLU A 178 0.43 -8.35 2.98
N GLU A 179 -0.41 -9.00 2.17
CA GLU A 179 -1.28 -8.33 1.19
C GLU A 179 -2.24 -7.37 1.89
N LYS A 180 -2.86 -7.81 2.99
CA LYS A 180 -3.80 -7.00 3.77
C LYS A 180 -3.12 -5.78 4.39
N LEU A 181 -1.93 -5.94 4.95
CA LEU A 181 -1.14 -4.82 5.49
C LEU A 181 -0.83 -3.80 4.38
N ALA A 182 -0.21 -4.25 3.29
CA ALA A 182 0.15 -3.39 2.16
C ALA A 182 -1.07 -2.66 1.60
N PHE A 183 -2.15 -3.39 1.33
CA PHE A 183 -3.42 -2.87 0.83
C PHE A 183 -3.97 -1.78 1.76
N PHE A 184 -4.27 -2.11 3.02
CA PHE A 184 -4.95 -1.17 3.91
C PHE A 184 -4.08 0.01 4.32
N ILE A 185 -2.75 -0.14 4.41
CA ILE A 185 -1.85 1.01 4.64
C ILE A 185 -1.88 1.96 3.45
N ASN A 186 -1.78 1.44 2.21
CA ASN A 186 -1.84 2.25 1.01
C ASN A 186 -3.19 2.95 0.88
N ILE A 187 -4.30 2.22 1.09
CA ILE A 187 -5.66 2.77 1.02
C ILE A 187 -5.90 3.82 2.11
N TYR A 188 -5.48 3.58 3.35
CA TYR A 188 -5.58 4.57 4.42
C TYR A 188 -4.83 5.85 4.03
N ASN A 189 -3.58 5.72 3.59
CA ASN A 189 -2.75 6.87 3.22
C ASN A 189 -3.33 7.65 2.04
N ALA A 190 -3.90 6.95 1.06
CA ALA A 190 -4.57 7.55 -0.08
C ALA A 190 -5.87 8.27 0.38
N LEU A 191 -6.67 7.64 1.24
CA LEU A 191 -7.93 8.17 1.75
C LEU A 191 -7.74 9.43 2.60
N VAL A 192 -6.67 9.52 3.41
CA VAL A 192 -6.33 10.75 4.15
C VAL A 192 -6.14 11.93 3.19
N ILE A 193 -5.44 11.70 2.07
CA ILE A 193 -5.16 12.76 1.10
C ILE A 193 -6.42 13.09 0.30
N HIS A 194 -7.19 12.09 -0.13
CA HIS A 194 -8.46 12.32 -0.82
C HIS A 194 -9.48 13.06 0.05
N GLY A 195 -9.61 12.69 1.33
CA GLY A 195 -10.46 13.40 2.28
C GLY A 195 -10.00 14.85 2.46
N SER A 196 -8.70 15.08 2.59
CA SER A 196 -8.13 16.43 2.73
C SER A 196 -8.37 17.29 1.49
N LEU A 197 -8.33 16.67 0.30
CA LEU A 197 -8.63 17.31 -0.98
C LEU A 197 -10.09 17.75 -1.08
N ARG A 198 -11.02 16.87 -0.72
CA ARG A 198 -12.47 17.10 -0.90
C ARG A 198 -13.07 17.94 0.22
N LEU A 199 -12.59 17.78 1.44
CA LEU A 199 -13.19 18.36 2.65
C LEU A 199 -12.32 19.43 3.32
N GLY A 200 -11.07 19.58 2.88
CA GLY A 200 -10.06 20.40 3.56
C GLY A 200 -9.40 19.65 4.72
N ALA A 201 -8.18 20.08 5.08
CA ALA A 201 -7.47 19.54 6.23
C ALA A 201 -8.15 20.00 7.55
N PRO A 202 -8.32 19.11 8.53
CA PRO A 202 -8.95 19.48 9.79
C PRO A 202 -8.10 20.48 10.57
N THR A 203 -8.71 21.59 11.01
CA THR A 203 -8.01 22.67 11.71
C THR A 203 -8.13 22.61 13.23
N ASN A 204 -9.04 21.79 13.76
CA ASN A 204 -9.26 21.61 15.19
C ASN A 204 -9.60 20.15 15.56
N LEU A 205 -9.64 19.86 16.86
CA LEU A 205 -9.85 18.51 17.38
C LEU A 205 -11.18 17.88 16.96
N TRP A 206 -12.26 18.67 16.91
CA TRP A 206 -13.58 18.14 16.55
C TRP A 206 -13.68 17.84 15.05
N GLN A 207 -13.12 18.71 14.20
CA GLN A 207 -12.96 18.45 12.78
C GLN A 207 -12.08 17.22 12.54
N ARG A 208 -10.99 17.07 13.31
CA ARG A 208 -10.13 15.89 13.25
C ARG A 208 -10.92 14.63 13.62
N TYR A 209 -11.64 14.65 14.74
CA TYR A 209 -12.49 13.53 15.14
C TYR A 209 -13.46 13.14 14.02
N ARG A 210 -14.19 14.11 13.45
CA ARG A 210 -15.11 13.83 12.34
C ARG A 210 -14.40 13.29 11.11
N PHE A 211 -13.26 13.87 10.75
CA PHE A 211 -12.49 13.45 9.59
C PHE A 211 -12.18 11.95 9.67
N PHE A 212 -11.59 11.49 10.78
CA PHE A 212 -11.21 10.08 10.92
C PHE A 212 -12.39 9.13 11.12
N ASN A 213 -13.55 9.60 11.60
CA ASN A 213 -14.73 8.75 11.85
C ASN A 213 -15.77 8.77 10.70
N TYR A 214 -15.65 9.65 9.70
CA TYR A 214 -16.63 9.73 8.60
C TYR A 214 -16.02 9.64 7.20
N VAL A 215 -14.76 10.06 7.02
CA VAL A 215 -14.07 9.88 5.73
C VAL A 215 -13.85 8.39 5.51
N SER A 216 -14.41 7.86 4.41
CA SER A 216 -14.53 6.44 4.17
C SER A 216 -14.51 6.07 2.69
N TYR A 217 -14.22 4.80 2.43
CA TYR A 217 -14.43 4.15 1.14
C TYR A 217 -15.36 2.95 1.27
N LEU A 218 -16.05 2.62 0.17
CA LEU A 218 -16.70 1.33 -0.01
C LEU A 218 -15.66 0.35 -0.55
N ILE A 219 -15.32 -0.67 0.23
CA ILE A 219 -14.27 -1.65 -0.09
C ILE A 219 -14.86 -3.06 0.09
N GLY A 220 -14.83 -3.88 -0.97
CA GLY A 220 -15.39 -5.24 -0.93
C GLY A 220 -16.85 -5.28 -0.45
N GLY A 221 -17.67 -4.32 -0.86
CA GLY A 221 -19.08 -4.19 -0.46
C GLY A 221 -19.34 -3.56 0.91
N GLU A 222 -18.31 -3.26 1.71
CA GLU A 222 -18.45 -2.72 3.07
C GLU A 222 -17.84 -1.33 3.21
N VAL A 223 -18.40 -0.49 4.09
CA VAL A 223 -17.89 0.87 4.31
C VAL A 223 -16.78 0.84 5.37
N PHE A 224 -15.60 1.37 5.01
CA PHE A 224 -14.45 1.49 5.91
C PHE A 224 -14.06 2.95 6.08
N THR A 225 -14.18 3.47 7.30
CA THR A 225 -13.60 4.76 7.69
C THR A 225 -12.10 4.64 7.93
N LEU A 226 -11.40 5.78 8.00
CA LEU A 226 -9.99 5.78 8.44
C LEU A 226 -9.82 5.10 9.81
N GLN A 227 -10.74 5.37 10.74
CA GLN A 227 -10.75 4.73 12.05
C GLN A 227 -10.92 3.21 11.96
N ASP A 228 -11.83 2.74 11.09
CA ASP A 228 -12.10 1.32 10.88
C ASP A 228 -10.87 0.62 10.30
N ILE A 229 -10.18 1.24 9.35
CA ILE A 229 -8.97 0.68 8.75
C ILE A 229 -7.84 0.59 9.80
N GLU A 230 -7.52 1.68 10.49
CA GLU A 230 -6.45 1.70 11.48
C GLU A 230 -6.77 0.75 12.65
N ASN A 231 -7.90 0.95 13.32
CA ASN A 231 -8.18 0.32 14.60
C ASN A 231 -8.91 -1.01 14.46
N GLY A 232 -9.78 -1.11 13.45
CA GLY A 232 -10.60 -2.27 13.17
C GLY A 232 -9.79 -3.34 12.46
N VAL A 233 -9.15 -2.97 11.35
CA VAL A 233 -8.41 -3.92 10.51
C VAL A 233 -6.97 -4.10 10.99
N LEU A 234 -6.15 -3.05 10.93
CA LEU A 234 -4.70 -3.13 11.10
C LEU A 234 -4.27 -3.35 12.57
N ARG A 235 -5.04 -2.86 13.53
CA ARG A 235 -4.81 -3.10 14.97
C ARG A 235 -5.60 -4.29 15.53
N GLY A 236 -6.19 -5.14 14.69
CA GLY A 236 -6.93 -6.32 15.13
C GLY A 236 -8.12 -5.99 16.04
N ASN A 237 -8.97 -5.07 15.59
CA ASN A 237 -10.18 -4.60 16.28
C ASN A 237 -9.93 -4.06 17.71
N ARG A 238 -8.82 -3.34 17.91
CA ARG A 238 -8.51 -2.65 19.17
C ARG A 238 -9.27 -1.33 19.28
N LYS A 239 -9.43 -0.84 20.52
CA LYS A 239 -10.03 0.48 20.75
C LYS A 239 -9.08 1.57 20.25
N GLY A 240 -9.63 2.52 19.48
CA GLY A 240 -8.91 3.70 19.02
C GLY A 240 -8.76 4.77 20.11
N LEU A 241 -7.95 5.79 19.82
CA LEU A 241 -7.80 6.94 20.69
C LEU A 241 -9.14 7.68 20.84
N ALA A 242 -9.51 8.02 22.08
CA ALA A 242 -10.78 8.64 22.42
C ALA A 242 -12.04 7.83 22.02
N GLN A 243 -11.91 6.51 21.82
CA GLN A 243 -13.05 5.62 21.52
C GLN A 243 -13.37 4.72 22.72
N PHE A 244 -14.65 4.64 23.07
CA PHE A 244 -15.11 3.82 24.20
C PHE A 244 -15.33 2.34 23.83
N ARG A 245 -15.56 2.06 22.53
CA ARG A 245 -15.90 0.74 22.00
C ARG A 245 -14.90 0.30 20.92
N ARG A 246 -14.87 -1.00 20.65
CA ARG A 246 -14.15 -1.54 19.49
C ARG A 246 -14.85 -1.09 18.20
N PRO A 247 -14.12 -0.87 17.10
CA PRO A 247 -14.68 -0.52 15.80
C PRO A 247 -15.77 -1.49 15.35
N PHE A 248 -15.48 -2.80 15.41
CA PHE A 248 -16.36 -3.85 14.89
C PHE A 248 -16.96 -4.68 16.03
N SER A 249 -18.28 -4.91 15.95
CA SER A 249 -18.99 -5.84 16.83
C SER A 249 -18.76 -7.30 16.41
N GLN A 250 -19.21 -8.27 17.21
CA GLN A 250 -19.06 -9.70 16.87
C GLN A 250 -19.87 -10.11 15.63
N THR A 251 -20.94 -9.38 15.31
CA THR A 251 -21.81 -9.63 14.16
C THR A 251 -21.48 -8.71 12.97
N ASP A 252 -20.45 -7.86 13.10
CA ASP A 252 -20.04 -6.97 12.03
C ASP A 252 -19.22 -7.77 11.00
N PRO A 253 -19.64 -7.84 9.72
CA PRO A 253 -18.95 -8.66 8.72
C PRO A 253 -17.50 -8.22 8.50
N ARG A 254 -17.19 -6.93 8.72
CA ARG A 254 -15.84 -6.35 8.59
C ARG A 254 -14.87 -6.92 9.62
N LEU A 255 -15.35 -7.51 10.72
CA LEU A 255 -14.50 -8.16 11.71
C LEU A 255 -13.67 -9.31 11.11
N GLN A 256 -14.21 -10.02 10.11
CA GLN A 256 -13.51 -11.12 9.43
C GLN A 256 -12.27 -10.65 8.66
N VAL A 257 -12.24 -9.38 8.28
CA VAL A 257 -11.09 -8.77 7.60
C VAL A 257 -9.98 -8.43 8.59
N ALA A 258 -10.27 -8.25 9.88
CA ALA A 258 -9.29 -7.80 10.86
C ALA A 258 -8.07 -8.72 10.98
N LEU A 259 -6.90 -8.13 11.23
CA LEU A 259 -5.71 -8.91 11.55
C LEU A 259 -5.91 -9.67 12.87
N PRO A 260 -5.38 -10.90 12.99
CA PRO A 260 -5.50 -11.69 14.22
C PRO A 260 -4.80 -11.02 15.41
N HIS A 261 -3.74 -10.25 15.14
CA HIS A 261 -2.97 -9.49 16.11
C HIS A 261 -2.72 -8.08 15.58
N ALA A 262 -2.62 -7.11 16.49
CA ALA A 262 -2.27 -5.75 16.13
C ALA A 262 -0.84 -5.70 15.59
N GLU A 263 -0.64 -5.01 14.47
CA GLU A 263 0.68 -4.71 13.91
C GLU A 263 1.16 -3.35 14.46
N PRO A 264 2.11 -3.29 15.42
CA PRO A 264 2.52 -2.03 16.03
C PRO A 264 3.27 -1.10 15.07
N LEU A 265 3.90 -1.65 14.02
CA LEU A 265 4.72 -0.85 13.11
C LEU A 265 3.89 0.05 12.18
N ILE A 266 2.58 -0.18 12.06
CA ILE A 266 1.70 0.70 11.26
C ILE A 266 1.71 2.15 11.76
N HIS A 267 1.98 2.36 13.06
CA HIS A 267 2.01 3.68 13.70
C HIS A 267 3.06 4.62 13.09
N PHE A 268 4.04 4.07 12.38
CA PHE A 268 5.10 4.81 11.68
C PHE A 268 4.89 4.87 10.17
N ALA A 269 3.89 4.15 9.66
CA ALA A 269 3.57 4.03 8.23
C ALA A 269 2.31 4.78 7.81
N LEU A 270 1.37 4.98 8.75
CA LEU A 270 0.11 5.67 8.51
C LEU A 270 0.27 7.20 8.61
N ASN A 271 -0.24 7.91 7.61
CA ASN A 271 -0.24 9.36 7.58
C ASN A 271 -1.27 9.90 8.58
N CYS A 272 -0.82 10.65 9.58
CA CYS A 272 -1.73 11.27 10.56
C CYS A 272 -2.37 12.58 10.05
N GLY A 273 -2.11 12.99 8.81
CA GLY A 273 -2.58 14.24 8.20
C GLY A 273 -1.90 15.50 8.75
N ALA A 274 -0.82 15.36 9.53
CA ALA A 274 -0.07 16.47 10.10
C ALA A 274 1.12 16.89 9.22
N LYS A 275 1.53 18.17 9.32
CA LYS A 275 2.72 18.70 8.64
C LYS A 275 3.97 17.97 9.15
N GLY A 276 4.73 17.37 8.22
CA GLY A 276 6.03 16.74 8.52
C GLY A 276 6.05 15.20 8.50
N CYS A 277 5.04 14.52 7.95
CA CYS A 277 5.13 13.07 7.77
C CYS A 277 6.36 12.70 6.89
N PRO A 278 7.14 11.66 7.27
CA PRO A 278 8.34 11.24 6.54
C PRO A 278 8.03 10.89 5.08
N PRO A 279 9.03 10.87 4.17
CA PRO A 279 8.82 10.66 2.75
C PRO A 279 7.93 9.45 2.53
N ILE A 280 6.83 9.78 1.88
CA ILE A 280 5.71 8.93 1.55
C ILE A 280 6.23 7.70 0.77
N LYS A 281 6.13 6.53 1.40
CA LYS A 281 6.44 5.25 0.76
C LYS A 281 5.15 4.58 0.28
N THR A 282 5.30 3.85 -0.81
CA THR A 282 4.33 2.86 -1.29
C THR A 282 4.69 1.53 -0.66
N TYR A 283 3.70 0.80 -0.15
CA TYR A 283 3.94 -0.48 0.52
C TYR A 283 3.54 -1.64 -0.37
N THR A 284 4.38 -2.65 -0.48
CA THR A 284 4.17 -3.84 -1.33
C THR A 284 4.04 -5.09 -0.45
N PRO A 285 3.22 -6.08 -0.82
CA PRO A 285 3.11 -7.31 -0.04
C PRO A 285 4.47 -8.00 0.17
N GLN A 286 5.35 -7.96 -0.84
CA GLN A 286 6.65 -8.64 -0.82
C GLN A 286 7.62 -8.05 0.20
N ASP A 287 7.58 -6.73 0.42
CA ASP A 287 8.56 -6.03 1.24
C ASP A 287 7.96 -5.41 2.51
N ILE A 288 6.66 -5.60 2.76
CA ILE A 288 5.90 -4.87 3.77
C ILE A 288 6.57 -4.84 5.15
N ASP A 289 7.02 -5.99 5.65
CA ASP A 289 7.63 -6.07 6.98
C ASP A 289 8.97 -5.30 7.04
N SER A 290 9.77 -5.36 5.97
CA SER A 290 11.02 -4.60 5.89
C SER A 290 10.76 -3.09 5.78
N GLN A 291 9.77 -2.69 4.97
CA GLN A 291 9.36 -1.30 4.77
C GLN A 291 8.83 -0.69 6.07
N LEU A 292 8.02 -1.44 6.81
CA LEU A 292 7.49 -1.05 8.12
C LEU A 292 8.60 -0.90 9.17
N ARG A 293 9.55 -1.83 9.22
CA ARG A 293 10.73 -1.73 10.10
C ARG A 293 11.58 -0.51 9.76
N THR A 294 11.87 -0.28 8.48
CA THR A 294 12.61 0.91 8.04
C THR A 294 11.89 2.20 8.43
N ALA A 295 10.55 2.24 8.35
CA ALA A 295 9.79 3.41 8.77
C ALA A 295 9.89 3.66 10.29
N ALA A 296 9.78 2.60 11.10
CA ALA A 296 9.94 2.69 12.55
C ALA A 296 11.36 3.08 12.97
N GLU A 297 12.38 2.49 12.35
CA GLU A 297 13.79 2.83 12.58
C GLU A 297 14.06 4.30 12.27
N ALA A 298 13.67 4.76 11.08
CA ALA A 298 13.86 6.16 10.69
C ALA A 298 13.15 7.14 11.64
N PHE A 299 11.98 6.77 12.16
CA PHE A 299 11.26 7.55 13.16
C PHE A 299 12.01 7.60 14.49
N LEU A 300 12.50 6.47 14.99
CA LEU A 300 13.23 6.36 16.26
C LEU A 300 14.59 7.04 16.23
N GLU A 301 15.26 7.05 15.07
CA GLU A 301 16.53 7.76 14.90
C GLU A 301 16.36 9.28 14.84
N ASN A 302 15.16 9.78 14.55
CA ASN A 302 14.84 11.21 14.63
C ASN A 302 14.52 11.63 16.08
N ASP A 303 14.84 12.87 16.43
CA ASP A 303 14.58 13.46 17.75
C ASP A 303 13.09 13.67 18.04
N ASP A 304 12.25 13.66 17.00
CA ASP A 304 10.79 13.63 17.15
C ASP A 304 10.28 12.27 17.69
N GLY A 305 11.03 11.19 17.47
CA GLY A 305 10.68 9.84 17.91
C GLY A 305 11.30 9.45 19.24
N CYS A 306 12.62 9.61 19.37
CA CYS A 306 13.38 9.25 20.56
C CYS A 306 14.57 10.19 20.78
N VAL A 307 14.64 10.76 22.00
CA VAL A 307 15.82 11.50 22.47
C VAL A 307 16.37 10.84 23.73
N VAL A 308 17.67 10.54 23.70
CA VAL A 308 18.41 9.97 24.83
C VAL A 308 19.34 11.03 25.38
N ASP A 309 19.08 11.49 26.62
CA ASP A 309 19.97 12.39 27.34
C ASP A 309 20.84 11.57 28.31
N SER A 310 22.03 11.19 27.85
CA SER A 310 22.98 10.40 28.65
C SER A 310 23.49 11.15 29.88
N GLY A 311 23.50 12.48 29.85
CA GLY A 311 23.94 13.32 30.97
C GLY A 311 22.92 13.31 32.12
N LYS A 312 21.63 13.41 31.77
CA LYS A 312 20.52 13.38 32.73
C LYS A 312 20.00 11.97 33.02
N LYS A 313 20.43 10.97 32.25
CA LYS A 313 19.90 9.59 32.27
C LYS A 313 18.40 9.56 32.00
N GLU A 314 17.94 10.39 31.07
CA GLU A 314 16.53 10.51 30.70
C GLU A 314 16.31 10.05 29.26
N VAL A 315 15.20 9.36 29.05
CA VAL A 315 14.73 8.97 27.72
C VAL A 315 13.40 9.67 27.47
N ARG A 316 13.33 10.39 26.34
CA ARG A 316 12.15 11.09 25.89
C ARG A 316 11.63 10.42 24.63
N LEU A 317 10.40 9.92 24.69
CA LEU A 317 9.74 9.26 23.57
C LEU A 317 8.55 10.09 23.08
N SER A 318 8.20 9.89 21.82
CA SER A 318 6.97 10.44 21.23
C SER A 318 5.71 10.00 21.98
N GLN A 319 4.67 10.85 22.00
CA GLN A 319 3.40 10.54 22.65
C GLN A 319 2.66 9.35 22.01
N ILE A 320 3.03 8.96 20.78
CA ILE A 320 2.45 7.78 20.12
C ILE A 320 2.60 6.52 20.99
N PHE A 321 3.73 6.38 21.68
CA PHE A 321 3.99 5.27 22.60
C PHE A 321 3.12 5.32 23.85
N LYS A 322 2.66 6.50 24.26
CA LYS A 322 1.71 6.66 25.37
C LYS A 322 0.29 6.35 24.93
N TRP A 323 -0.14 6.90 23.79
CA TRP A 323 -1.50 6.72 23.28
C TRP A 323 -1.79 5.26 22.90
N TYR A 324 -0.80 4.57 22.34
CA TYR A 324 -0.90 3.20 21.89
C TYR A 324 -0.05 2.23 22.72
N LYS A 325 0.14 2.53 24.02
CA LYS A 325 1.01 1.75 24.94
C LYS A 325 0.75 0.24 24.90
N ALA A 326 -0.52 -0.16 24.76
CA ALA A 326 -0.91 -1.57 24.67
C ALA A 326 -0.37 -2.28 23.41
N ASP A 327 -0.08 -1.56 22.33
CA ASP A 327 0.49 -2.10 21.09
C ASP A 327 2.01 -2.31 21.24
N PHE A 328 2.66 -1.56 22.13
CA PHE A 328 4.10 -1.63 22.42
C PHE A 328 4.42 -2.41 23.71
N GLY A 329 3.60 -3.42 24.03
CA GLY A 329 3.83 -4.33 25.16
C GLY A 329 3.28 -3.88 26.52
N GLY A 330 2.59 -2.74 26.59
CA GLY A 330 1.72 -2.35 27.72
C GLY A 330 2.43 -1.83 28.97
N THR A 331 3.72 -2.11 29.16
CA THR A 331 4.55 -1.65 30.26
C THR A 331 5.72 -0.81 29.76
N ASP A 332 6.30 0.02 30.61
CA ASP A 332 7.46 0.85 30.22
C ASP A 332 8.68 -0.02 29.90
N GLU A 333 8.84 -1.15 30.59
CA GLU A 333 9.91 -2.12 30.34
C GLU A 333 9.77 -2.76 28.94
N ASN A 334 8.57 -3.26 28.61
CA ASN A 334 8.33 -3.86 27.29
C ASN A 334 8.41 -2.82 26.18
N LEU A 335 7.97 -1.58 26.44
CA LEU A 335 8.10 -0.47 25.51
C LEU A 335 9.58 -0.17 25.22
N LEU A 336 10.42 -0.04 26.25
CA LEU A 336 11.85 0.22 26.06
C LEU A 336 12.55 -0.92 25.33
N LYS A 337 12.18 -2.18 25.64
CA LYS A 337 12.66 -3.35 24.90
C LYS A 337 12.25 -3.28 23.44
N TRP A 338 10.97 -2.98 23.17
CA TRP A 338 10.46 -2.82 21.81
C TRP A 338 11.20 -1.73 21.05
N VAL A 339 11.42 -0.56 21.67
CA VAL A 339 12.18 0.55 21.05
C VAL A 339 13.60 0.08 20.70
N LEU A 340 14.30 -0.56 21.63
CA LEU A 340 15.66 -1.06 21.39
C LEU A 340 15.75 -2.07 20.25
N GLU A 341 14.75 -2.93 20.09
CA GLU A 341 14.67 -3.94 19.02
C GLU A 341 14.45 -3.31 17.63
N HIS A 342 13.88 -2.11 17.56
CA HIS A 342 13.52 -1.42 16.32
C HIS A 342 14.37 -0.18 16.01
N MET A 343 15.36 0.12 16.86
CA MET A 343 16.39 1.12 16.56
C MET A 343 17.48 0.53 15.68
N GLY A 344 18.00 1.36 14.77
CA GLY A 344 19.19 1.06 13.98
C GLY A 344 20.42 0.93 14.87
N ASP A 345 21.49 0.35 14.35
CA ASP A 345 22.75 0.22 15.08
C ASP A 345 23.46 1.58 15.16
N SER A 346 22.98 2.42 16.06
CA SER A 346 23.38 3.82 16.23
C SER A 346 23.99 4.08 17.62
N PRO A 347 24.79 5.16 17.78
CA PRO A 347 25.22 5.62 19.10
C PRO A 347 24.06 5.89 20.06
N LYS A 348 22.89 6.27 19.52
CA LYS A 348 21.64 6.49 20.26
C LYS A 348 21.16 5.18 20.89
N LYS A 349 21.14 4.08 20.13
CA LYS A 349 20.80 2.72 20.63
C LYS A 349 21.78 2.27 21.72
N THR A 350 23.09 2.40 21.49
CA THR A 350 24.11 2.05 22.50
C THR A 350 23.93 2.85 23.80
N SER A 351 23.64 4.15 23.68
CA SER A 351 23.37 5.02 24.84
C SER A 351 22.11 4.56 25.59
N LEU A 352 21.05 4.20 24.88
CA LEU A 352 19.82 3.68 25.47
C LEU A 352 20.04 2.32 26.16
N GLN A 353 20.76 1.39 25.53
CA GLN A 353 21.10 0.08 26.09
C GLN A 353 21.89 0.22 27.39
N SER A 354 22.91 1.09 27.39
CA SER A 354 23.73 1.34 28.58
C SER A 354 22.94 1.97 29.74
N SER A 355 21.88 2.71 29.42
CA SER A 355 20.94 3.29 30.39
C SER A 355 19.94 2.26 30.93
N CYS A 356 19.49 1.32 30.10
CA CYS A 356 18.55 0.25 30.49
C CYS A 356 19.20 -0.87 31.31
N LEU A 357 20.41 -1.31 30.97
CA LEU A 357 21.10 -2.44 31.61
C LEU A 357 21.53 -2.19 33.07
N ARG A 358 21.50 -0.93 33.55
CA ARG A 358 21.88 -0.56 34.94
C ARG A 358 20.68 -0.31 35.88
N GLY A 359 19.45 -0.59 35.45
CA GLY A 359 18.24 -0.38 36.25
C GLY A 359 17.35 -1.61 36.31
N ARG A 360 17.47 -2.42 37.38
CA ARG A 360 16.34 -3.27 37.80
C ARG A 360 15.23 -2.35 38.34
N PRO A 361 13.96 -2.55 37.97
CA PRO A 361 12.88 -1.72 38.45
C PRO A 361 12.63 -1.98 39.94
N ARG A 362 12.71 -0.94 40.77
CA ARG A 362 12.02 -0.89 42.06
C ARG A 362 10.70 -0.17 41.82
N SER A 363 9.59 -0.85 42.11
CA SER A 363 8.23 -0.30 42.11
C SER A 363 8.07 0.81 43.14
N PRO A 364 7.47 1.96 42.78
CA PRO A 364 6.88 2.86 43.78
C PRO A 364 5.36 2.93 43.69
N SER A 365 4.80 3.19 44.86
CA SER A 365 3.41 3.20 45.31
C SER A 365 2.43 4.08 44.52
N SER A 366 1.19 3.59 44.49
CA SER A 366 -0.02 4.30 44.10
C SER A 366 -0.28 5.57 44.92
N HIS A 367 -0.31 6.73 44.26
CA HIS A 367 -1.16 7.85 44.68
C HIS A 367 -1.88 8.43 43.47
N MET A 368 -3.20 8.18 43.43
CA MET A 368 -4.15 8.89 42.58
C MET A 368 -4.53 10.21 43.25
N THR A 369 -4.35 11.34 42.56
CA THR A 369 -5.23 12.51 42.71
C THR A 369 -5.22 13.35 41.42
N GLY A 370 -6.41 13.80 41.01
CA GLY A 370 -6.58 14.93 40.08
C GLY A 370 -6.90 14.57 38.63
N ALA A 371 -8.19 14.64 38.28
CA ALA A 371 -8.64 14.71 36.88
C ALA A 371 -8.07 15.95 36.18
N PRO A 372 -7.66 15.90 34.89
CA PRO A 372 -7.35 17.10 34.15
C PRO A 372 -8.44 17.44 33.13
N THR A 373 -9.07 18.58 33.36
CA THR A 373 -9.60 19.48 32.35
C THR A 373 -8.55 19.80 31.28
N ALA A 374 -8.95 19.79 30.02
CA ALA A 374 -8.11 20.15 28.88
C ALA A 374 -7.68 21.62 28.92
N PRO A 375 -6.47 21.92 28.40
CA PRO A 375 -6.25 23.19 27.75
C PRO A 375 -5.83 23.02 26.28
N ALA A 376 -6.30 23.98 25.49
CA ALA A 376 -5.87 24.27 24.13
C ALA A 376 -4.42 24.78 24.10
N GLU A 377 -3.68 24.41 23.05
CA GLU A 377 -2.84 25.32 22.25
C GLU A 377 -1.96 24.52 21.26
N HIS A 378 -1.62 25.15 20.15
CA HIS A 378 -0.67 24.66 19.15
C HIS A 378 0.64 24.17 19.78
N GLN A 379 0.93 22.87 19.73
CA GLN A 379 2.29 22.35 19.93
C GLN A 379 2.41 20.89 19.47
N HIS A 380 2.88 20.67 18.23
CA HIS A 380 3.48 19.41 17.79
C HIS A 380 4.92 19.25 18.32
N LYS A 381 5.14 19.55 19.61
CA LYS A 381 6.44 19.43 20.28
C LYS A 381 6.26 19.20 21.78
N HIS A 382 5.77 18.04 22.19
CA HIS A 382 5.87 17.63 23.60
C HIS A 382 6.21 16.15 23.72
N THR A 383 7.48 15.89 23.99
CA THR A 383 8.03 14.59 24.33
C THR A 383 7.64 14.21 25.76
N HIS A 384 7.39 12.93 26.04
CA HIS A 384 7.18 12.47 27.40
C HIS A 384 8.51 12.03 28.00
N THR A 385 8.88 12.60 29.14
CA THR A 385 10.08 12.18 29.87
C THR A 385 9.76 10.94 30.69
N TYR A 386 10.54 9.88 30.50
CA TYR A 386 10.61 8.78 31.43
C TYR A 386 11.79 9.08 32.37
N THR A 387 11.48 9.61 33.56
CA THR A 387 12.46 9.90 34.60
C THR A 387 12.51 8.73 35.59
N ARG A 388 13.72 8.36 35.99
CA ARG A 388 13.93 7.42 37.11
C ARG A 388 13.75 8.21 38.42
N SER A 389 12.75 7.85 39.23
CA SER A 389 12.68 8.24 40.65
C SER A 389 13.69 7.42 41.46
#